data_AF-A0A235BZC5-F1
#
_entry.id   AF-A0A235BZC5-F1
#
_cell.length_a   1.000
_cell.length_b   1.000
_cell.length_c   1.000
_cell.angle_alpha   90.00
_cell.angle_beta   90.00
_cell.angle_gamma   90.00
#
_symmetry.space_group_name_H-M   'P 1'
#
loop_
_entity.id
_entity.type
_entity.pdbx_description
1 polymer ?
#
loop_
_entity_poly.entity_id
_entity_poly.type
_entity_poly.pdbx_seq_one_letter_code
_entity_poly.pdbx_strand_id
1 'polypeptide(L)' 'MNRKCYFCENKEDVDYKNVQVLKKFMTPSHKIMPRRLTKLCAKHQRAVQKAIKRARIIALLPFMPG' A
#
# COMPACT_ATOMS: atom_id res chain seq x y z
N MET A 1 -8.91 7.35 -19.54
CA MET A 1 -7.58 6.70 -19.48
C MET A 1 -7.63 5.57 -18.45
N ASN A 2 -7.90 4.34 -18.91
CA ASN A 2 -8.00 3.15 -18.06
C ASN A 2 -6.62 2.69 -17.60
N ARG A 3 -6.06 3.33 -16.56
CA ARG A 3 -4.85 2.83 -15.91
C ARG A 3 -5.22 1.72 -14.93
N LYS A 4 -4.68 0.54 -15.18
CA LYS A 4 -4.99 -0.70 -14.46
C LYS A 4 -4.38 -0.67 -13.06
N CYS A 5 -5.04 -1.35 -12.13
CA CYS A 5 -4.58 -1.48 -10.75
C CYS A 5 -3.34 -2.37 -10.72
N TYR A 6 -2.26 -1.91 -10.06
CA TYR A 6 -0.98 -2.64 -9.93
C TYR A 6 -1.15 -4.13 -9.61
N PHE A 7 -1.90 -4.46 -8.55
CA PHE A 7 -2.10 -5.85 -8.13
C PHE A 7 -2.96 -6.66 -9.10
N CYS A 8 -3.96 -6.02 -9.75
CA CYS A 8 -4.76 -6.70 -10.77
C CYS A 8 -3.93 -7.03 -12.02
N GLU A 9 -3.00 -6.15 -12.39
CA GLU A 9 -2.17 -6.28 -13.58
C GLU A 9 -1.05 -7.30 -13.37
N ASN A 10 -0.36 -7.22 -12.23
CA ASN A 10 0.73 -8.13 -11.90
C ASN A 10 0.26 -9.48 -11.37
N LYS A 11 -1.05 -9.67 -11.12
CA LYS A 11 -1.63 -10.86 -10.48
C LYS A 11 -0.95 -11.21 -9.15
N GLU A 12 -0.55 -10.18 -8.40
CA GLU A 12 0.09 -10.30 -7.10
C GLU A 12 -0.91 -10.04 -5.98
N ASP A 13 -0.76 -10.77 -4.87
CA ASP A 13 -1.52 -10.53 -3.65
C ASP A 13 -0.87 -9.48 -2.75
N VAL A 14 -1.69 -8.85 -1.92
CA VAL A 14 -1.22 -7.85 -0.95
C VAL A 14 -0.77 -8.53 0.33
N ASP A 15 0.56 -8.59 0.55
CA ASP A 15 1.17 -9.07 1.79
C ASP A 15 1.74 -7.90 2.63
N TYR A 16 1.54 -7.96 3.94
CA TYR A 16 2.13 -7.03 4.90
C TYR A 16 3.65 -7.21 5.06
N LYS A 17 4.19 -8.38 4.71
CA LYS A 17 5.62 -8.67 4.74
C LYS A 17 6.38 -8.03 3.57
N ASN A 18 5.69 -7.73 2.47
CA ASN A 18 6.29 -7.12 1.27
C ASN A 18 6.43 -5.61 1.40
N VAL A 19 7.29 -5.17 2.33
CA VAL A 19 7.50 -3.76 2.68
C VAL A 19 7.84 -2.90 1.45
N GLN A 20 8.64 -3.41 0.52
CA GLN A 20 9.04 -2.68 -0.68
C GLN A 20 7.84 -2.32 -1.57
N VAL A 21 6.87 -3.23 -1.68
CA VAL A 21 5.64 -2.98 -2.43
C VAL A 21 4.76 -2.00 -1.68
N LEU A 22 4.62 -2.15 -0.35
CA LEU A 22 3.81 -1.27 0.47
C LEU A 22 4.30 0.19 0.48
N LYS A 23 5.62 0.40 0.46
CA LYS A 23 6.25 1.75 0.39
C LYS A 23 5.82 2.53 -0.85
N LYS A 24 5.52 1.86 -1.99
CA LYS A 24 5.02 2.52 -3.22
C LYS A 24 3.66 3.20 -3.02
N PHE A 25 2.90 2.80 -2.00
CA PHE A 25 1.56 3.32 -1.71
C PHE A 25 1.53 4.23 -0.47
N MET A 26 2.69 4.73 -0.06
CA MET A 26 2.87 5.64 1.06
C MET A 26 3.54 6.93 0.60
N THR A 27 3.25 8.02 1.30
CA THR A 27 3.98 9.29 1.11
C THR A 27 5.38 9.19 1.72
N PRO A 28 6.30 10.11 1.37
CA PRO A 28 7.61 10.19 2.02
C PRO A 28 7.52 10.33 3.55
N SER A 29 6.48 11.02 4.05
CA SER A 29 6.17 11.11 5.49
C SER A 29 5.46 9.87 6.05
N HIS A 30 5.59 8.72 5.38
CA HIS A 30 5.02 7.44 5.76
C HIS A 30 3.50 7.44 5.98
N LYS A 31 2.73 8.38 5.40
CA LYS A 31 1.27 8.36 5.45
C LYS A 31 0.71 7.49 4.32
N ILE A 32 -0.42 6.83 4.52
CA ILE A 32 -1.04 6.01 3.46
C ILE A 32 -1.62 6.94 2.40
N MET A 33 -1.26 6.73 1.14
CA MET A 33 -1.78 7.57 0.05
C MET A 33 -3.27 7.29 -0.23
N PRO A 34 -4.06 8.32 -0.56
CA PRO A 34 -5.46 8.15 -0.92
C PRO A 34 -5.58 7.41 -2.27
N ARG A 35 -6.70 6.70 -2.46
CA ARG A 35 -6.98 5.89 -3.66
C ARG A 35 -6.77 6.65 -4.98
N ARG A 36 -7.13 7.93 -5.01
CA ARG A 36 -6.99 8.80 -6.21
C ARG A 36 -5.54 8.91 -6.70
N LEU A 37 -4.57 8.78 -5.79
CA LEU A 37 -3.13 8.85 -6.09
C LEU A 37 -2.53 7.45 -6.27
N THR A 38 -2.91 6.46 -5.46
CA THR A 38 -2.42 5.08 -5.59
C THR A 38 -2.92 4.38 -6.85
N LYS A 39 -4.04 4.84 -7.41
CA LYS A 39 -4.73 4.25 -8.59
C LYS A 39 -5.13 2.78 -8.39
N LEU A 40 -5.22 2.32 -7.15
CA LEU A 40 -5.69 0.97 -6.84
C LEU A 40 -7.22 0.83 -7.00
N CYS A 41 -7.68 -0.37 -7.34
CA CYS A 41 -9.10 -0.68 -7.25
C CYS A 41 -9.55 -0.67 -5.78
N ALA A 42 -10.86 -0.54 -5.53
CA ALA A 42 -11.37 -0.42 -4.16
C ALA A 42 -10.99 -1.63 -3.28
N LYS A 43 -10.97 -2.85 -3.85
CA LYS A 43 -10.53 -4.09 -3.18
C LYS A 43 -9.08 -3.98 -2.72
N HIS A 44 -8.16 -3.69 -3.64
CA HIS A 44 -6.73 -3.63 -3.34
C HIS A 44 -6.36 -2.44 -2.47
N GLN A 45 -7.04 -1.30 -2.59
CA GLN A 45 -6.83 -0.17 -1.68
C GLN A 45 -7.11 -0.55 -0.22
N ARG A 46 -8.24 -1.25 0.04
CA ARG A 46 -8.59 -1.73 1.39
C ARG A 46 -7.57 -2.75 1.90
N ALA A 47 -7.13 -3.66 1.03
CA ALA A 47 -6.12 -4.67 1.37
C ALA A 47 -4.78 -4.02 1.73
N VAL A 48 -4.29 -3.06 0.93
CA VAL A 48 -3.05 -2.32 1.20
C VAL A 48 -3.14 -1.53 2.49
N GLN A 49 -4.26 -0.87 2.76
CA GLN A 49 -4.45 -0.18 4.05
C GLN A 49 -4.35 -1.13 5.24
N LYS A 50 -4.96 -2.31 5.15
CA LYS A 50 -4.87 -3.34 6.20
C LYS A 50 -3.43 -3.87 6.35
N ALA A 51 -2.75 -4.11 5.24
CA ALA A 51 -1.38 -4.61 5.21
C ALA A 51 -0.39 -3.59 5.80
N ILE A 52 -0.48 -2.30 5.44
CA ILE A 52 0.35 -1.24 6.02
C ILE A 52 0.11 -1.12 7.53
N LYS A 53 -1.16 -1.16 7.98
CA LYS A 53 -1.49 -1.12 9.42
C LYS A 53 -0.86 -2.31 10.16
N ARG A 54 -0.94 -3.52 9.60
CA ARG A 54 -0.30 -4.72 10.17
C ARG A 54 1.21 -4.59 10.22
N ALA A 55 1.84 -4.20 9.12
CA ALA A 55 3.28 -3.99 9.02
C ALA A 55 3.79 -2.97 10.06
N ARG A 56 3.01 -1.92 10.34
CA ARG A 56 3.34 -0.95 11.38
C ARG A 56 3.28 -1.50 12.81
N ILE A 57 2.29 -2.34 13.11
CA ILE A 57 2.15 -2.96 14.44
C ILE A 57 3.36 -3.86 14.77
N ILE A 58 3.92 -4.53 13.76
CA ILE A 58 5.09 -5.40 13.91
C ILE A 58 6.42 -4.71 13.58
N ALA A 59 6.46 -3.38 13.57
CA ALA A 59 7.65 -2.56 13.33
C ALA A 59 8.35 -2.73 11.96
N LEU A 60 7.69 -3.30 10.95
CA LEU A 60 8.22 -3.36 9.57
C LEU A 60 8.11 -2.02 8.82
N LEU A 61 7.17 -1.16 9.22
CA LEU A 61 6.97 0.17 8.66
C LEU A 61 6.78 1.20 9.79
N PRO A 62 7.33 2.41 9.67
CA PRO A 62 7.13 3.44 10.67
C PRO A 62 5.77 4.15 10.53
N PHE A 63 5.32 4.79 11.61
CA PHE A 63 4.10 5.61 11.63
C PHE A 63 4.34 7.05 11.16
N MET A 64 5.55 7.57 11.39
CA MET A 64 5.99 8.94 11.09
C MET A 64 7.40 8.89 10.48
N PRO A 65 7.82 9.89 9.69
CA PRO A 65 9.24 10.07 9.41
C PRO A 65 9.99 10.28 10.73
N GLY A 66 11.17 9.65 10.85
CA GLY A 66 12.12 9.94 11.91
C GLY A 66 12.94 11.18 11.61
#